data_AF-A0A966MJC0-F1
#
_entry.id   AF-A0A966MJC0-F1
#
_cell.length_a   1.000
_cell.length_b   1.000
_cell.length_c   1.000
_cell.angle_alpha   90.00
_cell.angle_beta   90.00
_cell.angle_gamma   90.00
#
_symmetry.space_group_name_H-M   'P 1'
#
loop_
_entity.id
_entity.type
_entity.pdbx_description
1 polymer ?
#
loop_
_entity_poly.entity_id
_entity_poly.type
_entity_poly.pdbx_seq_one_letter_code
_entity_poly.pdbx_strand_id
1 'polypeptide(L)'
;MSFLRCVWLSAVMVLCGWASTGALAQQIPVPDNAAQGVPGAAPPSSSPRAPSAFQVGTAFAVAEGYWLSAWHVVEGKDFVLLGPIDRGRWVRAEVIKTDPRLDLVLLKARIHRPALPIARWNDVPVGLEVSVIG
;
A
#
# COMPACT_ATOMS: atom_id res chain seq x y z
N MET A 1 36.12 14.35 30.95
CA MET A 1 36.48 14.17 29.53
C MET A 1 35.20 13.76 28.80
N SER A 2 34.23 14.65 28.57
CA SER A 2 34.17 15.68 27.51
C SER A 2 34.49 15.14 26.11
N PHE A 3 33.46 15.01 25.27
CA PHE A 3 33.29 15.62 23.93
C PHE A 3 31.96 15.09 23.35
N LEU A 4 30.82 15.77 23.54
CA LEU A 4 30.22 16.80 22.66
C LEU A 4 30.19 16.46 21.16
N ARG A 5 28.96 16.37 20.61
CA ARG A 5 28.41 17.19 19.50
C ARG A 5 26.99 16.69 19.17
N CYS A 6 25.89 17.37 19.49
CA CYS A 6 25.37 18.68 19.08
C CYS A 6 25.08 18.85 17.57
N VAL A 7 23.77 18.79 17.25
CA VAL A 7 22.97 19.70 16.40
C VAL A 7 23.20 19.65 14.87
N TRP A 8 22.13 19.44 14.10
CA TRP A 8 21.46 20.50 13.33
C TRP A 8 20.17 19.97 12.67
N LEU A 9 19.03 20.48 13.15
CA LEU A 9 17.83 20.72 12.36
C LEU A 9 18.22 21.56 11.14
N SER A 10 17.66 21.28 9.96
CA SER A 10 17.20 22.33 9.04
C SER A 10 16.28 21.74 7.96
N ALA A 11 15.05 22.27 7.95
CA ALA A 11 14.13 22.19 6.85
C ALA A 11 14.70 22.95 5.64
N VAL A 12 14.55 22.39 4.44
CA VAL A 12 14.72 23.14 3.19
C VAL A 12 13.42 23.04 2.40
N MET A 13 12.72 24.16 2.41
CA MET A 13 11.60 24.50 1.55
C MET A 13 12.18 24.89 0.17
N VAL A 14 11.77 24.22 -0.90
CA VAL A 14 12.13 24.60 -2.27
C VAL A 14 10.86 25.04 -2.99
N LEU A 15 10.80 26.33 -3.32
CA LEU A 15 9.77 26.94 -4.17
C LEU A 15 10.41 27.53 -5.43
N CYS A 16 9.68 27.34 -6.53
CA CYS A 16 9.61 28.08 -7.78
C CYS A 16 10.85 28.22 -8.68
N GLY A 17 10.67 27.81 -9.94
CA GLY A 17 11.51 28.19 -11.07
C GLY A 17 10.79 27.91 -12.40
N TRP A 18 9.93 28.85 -12.82
CA TRP A 18 9.38 28.92 -14.18
C TRP A 18 10.45 29.38 -15.18
N ALA A 19 10.48 28.78 -16.38
CA ALA A 19 10.92 29.44 -17.61
C ALA A 19 10.39 28.70 -18.87
N SER A 20 9.52 29.41 -19.61
CA SER A 20 9.32 29.53 -21.07
C SER A 20 9.79 28.39 -22.00
N THR A 21 9.08 28.01 -23.07
CA THR A 21 8.99 28.76 -24.35
C THR A 21 8.03 28.01 -25.28
N GLY A 22 7.32 28.74 -26.16
CA GLY A 22 6.08 28.31 -26.82
C GLY A 22 6.18 27.44 -28.07
N ALA A 23 5.01 27.07 -28.58
CA ALA A 23 4.78 26.71 -29.99
C ALA A 23 3.28 26.83 -30.31
N LEU A 24 2.98 27.59 -31.35
CA LEU A 24 1.67 27.83 -31.93
C LEU A 24 1.07 26.54 -32.51
N ALA A 25 -0.16 26.20 -32.13
CA ALA A 25 -1.03 25.33 -32.92
C ALA A 25 -2.40 26.01 -33.03
N GLN A 26 -2.86 26.16 -34.27
CA GLN A 26 -4.02 26.94 -34.66
C GLN A 26 -5.33 26.32 -34.14
N GLN A 27 -6.18 27.16 -33.57
CA GLN A 27 -7.54 26.84 -33.15
C GLN A 27 -8.45 26.71 -34.39
N ILE A 28 -9.13 25.58 -34.56
CA ILE A 28 -10.27 25.45 -35.48
C ILE A 28 -11.53 25.84 -34.70
N PRO A 29 -12.36 26.80 -35.16
CA PRO A 29 -13.60 27.15 -34.48
C PRO A 29 -14.68 26.09 -34.75
N VAL A 30 -15.05 25.34 -33.71
CA VAL A 30 -16.27 24.51 -33.70
C VAL A 30 -17.44 25.43 -33.27
N PRO A 31 -18.58 25.43 -33.99
CA PRO A 31 -19.70 26.30 -33.65
C PRO A 31 -20.36 25.92 -32.33
N ASP A 32 -20.76 26.98 -31.59
CA ASP A 32 -21.47 26.95 -30.32
C ASP A 32 -22.78 26.15 -30.40
N ASN A 33 -22.78 24.94 -29.87
CA ASN A 33 -24.00 24.29 -29.41
C ASN A 33 -24.16 24.58 -27.92
N ALA A 34 -24.87 25.67 -27.64
CA ALA A 34 -25.42 25.96 -26.32
C ALA A 34 -26.42 24.85 -25.93
N ALA A 35 -25.92 23.82 -25.25
CA ALA A 35 -26.72 22.83 -24.55
C ALA A 35 -26.31 22.83 -23.07
N GLN A 36 -27.08 23.59 -22.29
CA GLN A 36 -27.42 23.32 -20.89
C GLN A 36 -26.24 23.22 -19.91
N GLY A 37 -25.94 24.34 -19.24
CA GLY A 37 -25.07 24.37 -18.08
C GLY A 37 -25.65 23.56 -16.93
N VAL A 38 -25.12 22.36 -16.72
CA VAL A 38 -25.14 21.68 -15.43
C VAL A 38 -24.04 22.35 -14.59
N PRO A 39 -24.31 22.85 -13.37
CA PRO A 39 -23.26 23.41 -12.51
C PRO A 39 -22.14 22.39 -12.37
N GLY A 40 -20.95 22.76 -12.85
CA GLY A 40 -19.78 21.91 -12.85
C GLY A 40 -19.51 21.38 -11.45
N ALA A 41 -19.61 20.06 -11.29
CA ALA A 41 -18.95 19.39 -10.20
C ALA A 41 -17.46 19.70 -10.35
N ALA A 42 -16.93 20.50 -9.42
CA ALA A 42 -15.49 20.73 -9.32
C ALA A 42 -14.77 19.37 -9.33
N PRO A 43 -13.64 19.24 -10.04
CA PRO A 43 -12.82 18.03 -9.91
C PRO A 43 -12.51 17.81 -8.43
N PRO A 44 -12.57 16.55 -7.92
CA PRO A 44 -12.29 16.29 -6.53
C PRO A 44 -10.92 16.87 -6.21
N SER A 45 -10.86 17.80 -5.27
CA SER A 45 -9.59 18.32 -4.79
C SER A 45 -8.83 17.12 -4.21
N SER A 46 -7.74 16.74 -4.86
CA SER A 46 -6.78 15.79 -4.31
C SER A 46 -6.05 16.50 -3.18
N SER A 47 -6.74 16.73 -2.07
CA SER A 47 -6.09 17.08 -0.81
C SER A 47 -5.09 15.95 -0.53
N PRO A 48 -3.80 16.25 -0.30
CA PRO A 48 -2.82 15.24 0.05
C PRO A 48 -3.36 14.44 1.24
N ARG A 49 -3.73 13.18 1.00
CA ARG A 49 -4.15 12.28 2.07
C ARG A 49 -2.97 12.19 3.02
N ALA A 50 -3.14 12.66 4.25
CA ALA A 50 -2.12 12.55 5.28
C ALA A 50 -1.65 11.08 5.32
N PRO A 51 -0.33 10.82 5.38
CA PRO A 51 0.19 9.46 5.37
C PRO A 51 -0.49 8.68 6.50
N SER A 52 -1.17 7.58 6.17
CA SER A 52 -1.85 6.79 7.17
C SER A 52 -0.81 6.13 8.06
N ALA A 53 -0.90 6.37 9.38
CA ALA A 53 -0.01 5.77 10.36
C ALA A 53 -0.11 4.22 10.37
N PHE A 54 -1.23 3.69 9.87
CA PHE A 54 -1.51 2.26 9.81
C PHE A 54 -1.60 1.79 8.37
N GLN A 55 -1.14 0.56 8.15
CA GLN A 55 -1.23 -0.16 6.89
C GLN A 55 -1.96 -1.48 7.16
N VAL A 56 -2.83 -1.87 6.23
CA VAL A 56 -3.66 -3.06 6.34
C VAL A 56 -3.39 -3.92 5.12
N GLY A 57 -3.31 -5.23 5.35
CA GLY A 57 -3.17 -6.22 4.30
C GLY A 57 -3.70 -7.57 4.78
N THR A 58 -3.63 -8.55 3.88
CA THR A 58 -4.16 -9.90 4.10
C THR A 58 -3.03 -10.86 4.45
N ALA A 59 -3.32 -11.87 5.26
CA ALA A 59 -2.38 -12.92 5.59
C ALA A 59 -3.08 -14.29 5.57
N PHE A 60 -2.35 -15.32 5.14
CA PHE A 60 -2.85 -16.69 5.03
C PHE A 60 -2.09 -17.61 5.97
N ALA A 61 -2.79 -18.52 6.64
CA ALA A 61 -2.15 -19.57 7.43
C ALA A 61 -1.48 -20.58 6.49
N VAL A 62 -0.17 -20.82 6.67
CA VAL A 62 0.63 -21.75 5.85
C VAL A 62 1.11 -22.97 6.64
N ALA A 63 1.14 -22.86 7.97
CA ALA A 63 1.31 -23.95 8.91
C ALA A 63 0.71 -23.53 10.25
N GLU A 64 0.71 -24.43 11.23
CA GLU A 64 0.18 -24.12 12.55
C GLU A 64 0.92 -22.94 13.21
N GLY A 65 0.21 -21.83 13.44
CA GLY A 65 0.77 -20.60 14.02
C GLY A 65 1.68 -19.80 13.09
N TYR A 66 1.83 -20.22 11.82
CA TYR A 66 2.63 -19.54 10.81
C TYR A 66 1.76 -18.95 9.71
N TRP A 67 2.05 -17.70 9.38
CA TRP A 67 1.24 -16.89 8.47
C TRP A 67 2.14 -16.26 7.40
N LEU A 68 1.67 -16.24 6.16
CA LEU A 68 2.35 -15.59 5.04
C LEU A 68 1.59 -14.33 4.64
N SER A 69 2.31 -13.24 4.41
CA SER A 69 1.77 -11.97 3.92
C SER A 69 2.80 -11.30 3.01
N ALA A 70 2.45 -10.12 2.49
CA ALA A 70 3.34 -9.32 1.67
C ALA A 70 4.33 -8.51 2.53
N TRP A 71 5.58 -8.42 2.10
CA TRP A 71 6.62 -7.70 2.83
C TRP A 71 6.36 -6.20 2.88
N HIS A 72 5.88 -5.61 1.78
CA HIS A 72 5.57 -4.18 1.72
C HIS A 72 4.45 -3.76 2.70
N VAL A 73 3.65 -4.71 3.21
CA VAL A 73 2.61 -4.45 4.23
C VAL A 73 3.23 -4.15 5.60
N VAL A 74 4.37 -4.79 5.89
CA VAL A 74 5.03 -4.71 7.20
C VAL A 74 6.27 -3.83 7.18
N GLU A 75 6.70 -3.37 6.00
CA GLU A 75 7.88 -2.54 5.83
C GLU A 75 7.78 -1.23 6.63
N GLY A 76 8.82 -0.97 7.43
CA GLY A 76 8.91 0.24 8.26
C GLY A 76 7.90 0.31 9.41
N LYS A 77 7.26 -0.80 9.78
CA LYS A 77 6.29 -0.87 10.90
C LYS A 77 6.94 -1.46 12.16
N ASP A 78 6.66 -0.85 13.30
CA ASP A 78 7.21 -1.28 14.60
C ASP A 78 6.64 -2.62 15.09
N PHE A 79 5.39 -2.91 14.74
CA PHE A 79 4.71 -4.16 15.09
C PHE A 79 3.60 -4.51 14.09
N VAL A 80 3.29 -5.81 14.02
CA VAL A 80 2.24 -6.35 13.15
C VAL A 80 1.13 -6.94 14.02
N LEU A 81 -0.12 -6.66 13.67
CA LEU A 81 -1.31 -7.24 14.29
C LEU A 81 -2.02 -8.15 13.26
N LEU A 82 -2.35 -9.37 13.66
CA LEU A 82 -3.15 -10.31 12.87
C LEU A 82 -4.58 -10.36 13.42
N GLY A 83 -5.55 -10.24 12.53
CA GLY A 83 -6.98 -10.29 12.84
C GLY A 83 -7.84 -9.61 11.79
N PRO A 84 -9.15 -9.45 12.05
CA PRO A 84 -9.85 -9.86 13.27
C PRO A 84 -10.00 -11.38 13.42
N ILE A 85 -9.70 -11.91 14.59
CA ILE A 85 -9.89 -13.31 14.97
C ILE A 85 -11.07 -13.36 15.95
N ASP A 86 -11.97 -14.33 15.80
CA ASP A 86 -13.04 -14.69 16.75
C ASP A 86 -13.54 -13.54 17.63
N ARG A 87 -14.62 -12.87 17.20
CA ARG A 87 -15.21 -11.69 17.88
C ARG A 87 -14.31 -10.43 17.86
N GLY A 88 -13.54 -10.23 16.79
CA GLY A 88 -12.84 -8.95 16.55
C GLY A 88 -11.51 -8.77 17.29
N ARG A 89 -10.93 -9.85 17.86
CA ARG A 89 -9.67 -9.80 18.57
C ARG A 89 -8.50 -9.66 17.60
N TRP A 90 -7.53 -8.83 17.98
CA TRP A 90 -6.26 -8.68 17.28
C TRP A 90 -5.13 -9.26 18.12
N VAL A 91 -4.20 -9.97 17.48
CA VAL A 91 -3.07 -10.61 18.17
C VAL A 91 -1.76 -10.13 17.54
N ARG A 92 -0.79 -9.79 18.38
CA ARG A 92 0.54 -9.39 17.90
C ARG A 92 1.23 -10.58 17.24
N ALA A 93 1.75 -10.33 16.04
CA ALA A 93 2.57 -11.29 15.30
C ALA A 93 4.04 -10.89 15.35
N GLU A 94 4.91 -11.89 15.34
CA GLU A 94 6.35 -11.76 15.22
C GLU A 94 6.77 -11.98 13.76
N VAL A 95 7.65 -11.11 13.27
CA VAL A 95 8.26 -11.29 11.94
C VAL A 95 9.41 -12.30 12.08
N ILE A 96 9.25 -13.47 11.45
CA ILE A 96 10.25 -14.56 11.51
C ILE A 96 11.28 -14.41 10.40
N LYS A 97 10.82 -14.11 9.19
CA LYS A 97 11.67 -13.98 8.01
C LYS A 97 11.02 -13.07 6.98
N THR A 98 11.84 -12.31 6.27
CA THR A 98 11.42 -11.48 5.14
C THR A 98 12.24 -11.83 3.90
N ASP A 99 11.64 -11.65 2.73
CA ASP A 99 12.30 -11.62 1.44
C ASP A 99 11.76 -10.43 0.64
N PRO A 100 12.48 -9.28 0.62
CA PRO A 100 12.07 -8.10 -0.14
C PRO A 100 12.03 -8.32 -1.65
N ARG A 101 12.78 -9.29 -2.19
CA ARG A 101 12.84 -9.54 -3.63
C ARG A 101 11.58 -10.25 -4.12
N LEU A 102 11.01 -11.11 -3.29
CA LEU A 102 9.76 -11.83 -3.55
C LEU A 102 8.54 -11.13 -2.96
N ASP A 103 8.74 -10.01 -2.25
CA ASP A 103 7.71 -9.31 -1.48
C ASP A 103 6.99 -10.23 -0.47
N LEU A 104 7.75 -11.07 0.25
CA LEU A 104 7.21 -12.04 1.19
C LEU A 104 7.65 -11.78 2.63
N VAL A 105 6.73 -12.00 3.57
CA VAL A 105 7.02 -12.07 5.00
C VAL A 105 6.38 -13.29 5.63
N LEU A 106 7.16 -14.03 6.42
CA LEU A 106 6.70 -15.08 7.30
C LEU A 106 6.49 -14.53 8.71
N LEU A 107 5.27 -14.65 9.21
CA LEU A 107 4.83 -14.19 10.52
C LEU A 107 4.53 -15.39 11.43
N LYS A 108 4.75 -15.22 12.73
CA LYS A 108 4.35 -16.18 13.76
C LYS A 108 3.41 -15.52 14.75
N ALA A 109 2.28 -16.17 15.03
CA ALA A 109 1.32 -15.69 16.02
C ALA A 109 0.66 -16.86 16.74
N ARG A 110 0.21 -16.62 17.98
CA ARG A 110 -0.50 -17.61 18.81
C ARG A 110 -1.95 -17.76 18.38
N ILE A 111 -2.15 -18.12 17.12
CA ILE A 111 -3.44 -18.27 16.46
C ILE A 111 -3.38 -19.59 15.69
N HIS A 112 -4.19 -20.56 16.10
CA HIS A 112 -4.25 -21.87 15.48
C HIS A 112 -5.38 -21.86 14.45
N ARG A 113 -5.02 -21.93 13.16
CA ARG A 113 -5.93 -22.07 12.02
C ARG A 113 -5.38 -23.13 11.07
N PRO A 114 -6.24 -23.89 10.37
CA PRO A 114 -5.78 -24.85 9.38
C PRO A 114 -5.01 -24.10 8.29
N ALA A 115 -3.90 -24.70 7.84
CA ALA A 115 -3.14 -24.18 6.72
C ALA A 115 -3.98 -24.25 5.44
N LEU A 116 -3.90 -23.22 4.61
CA LEU A 116 -4.49 -23.25 3.28
C LEU A 116 -3.72 -24.28 2.44
N PRO A 117 -4.39 -25.25 1.80
CA PRO A 117 -3.73 -26.15 0.86
C PRO A 117 -3.12 -25.35 -0.29
N ILE A 118 -1.82 -25.54 -0.53
CA ILE A 118 -1.09 -24.87 -1.62
C ILE A 118 -0.83 -25.90 -2.72
N ALA A 119 -1.37 -25.66 -3.90
CA ALA A 119 -1.09 -26.46 -5.09
C ALA A 119 0.32 -26.14 -5.62
N ARG A 120 0.93 -27.09 -6.35
CA ARG A 120 2.14 -26.79 -7.11
C ARG A 120 1.76 -25.97 -8.33
N TRP A 121 2.47 -24.88 -8.58
CA TRP A 121 2.17 -23.99 -9.70
C TRP A 121 2.13 -24.70 -11.06
N ASN A 122 3.04 -25.66 -11.29
CA ASN A 122 3.10 -26.44 -12.53
C ASN A 122 1.87 -27.32 -12.78
N ASP A 123 1.06 -27.59 -11.75
CA ASP A 123 -0.13 -28.42 -11.84
C ASP A 123 -1.41 -27.58 -12.09
N VAL A 124 -1.28 -26.24 -12.19
CA VAL A 124 -2.42 -25.32 -12.38
C VAL A 124 -2.59 -24.99 -13.88
N PRO A 125 -3.59 -25.57 -14.58
CA PRO A 125 -3.82 -25.29 -16.00
C PRO A 125 -4.34 -23.88 -16.27
N VAL A 126 -4.08 -23.41 -17.49
CA VAL A 126 -4.63 -22.16 -18.01
C VAL A 126 -6.14 -22.31 -18.25
N GLY A 127 -6.92 -21.27 -17.92
CA GLY A 127 -8.37 -21.25 -18.11
C GLY A 127 -9.18 -21.73 -16.91
N LEU A 128 -8.53 -22.02 -15.77
CA LEU A 128 -9.23 -22.26 -14.51
C LEU A 128 -9.91 -20.98 -14.01
N GLU A 129 -11.11 -21.17 -13.46
CA GLU A 129 -11.78 -20.13 -12.69
C GLU A 129 -11.01 -19.84 -11.41
N VAL A 130 -10.83 -18.55 -11.10
CA VAL A 130 -10.07 -18.09 -9.94
C VAL A 130 -10.90 -17.14 -9.11
N SER A 131 -10.72 -17.22 -7.79
CA SER A 131 -11.27 -16.27 -6.83
C SER A 131 -10.13 -15.68 -6.00
N VAL A 132 -10.24 -14.39 -5.69
CA VAL A 132 -9.24 -13.64 -4.92
C VAL A 132 -9.85 -13.24 -3.59
N ILE A 133 -9.11 -13.49 -2.51
CA ILE A 133 -9.50 -13.16 -1.14
C ILE A 133 -8.48 -12.14 -0.63
N GLY A 134 -8.95 -10.98 -0.17
CA GLY A 134 -8.13 -9.84 0.23
C GLY A 134 -8.84 -8.97 1.25
#